data_AF-Q028X3-F1
#
_entry.id   AF-Q028X3-F1
#
_cell.length_a   1.000
_cell.length_b   1.000
_cell.length_c   1.000
_cell.angle_alpha   90.00
_cell.angle_beta   90.00
_cell.angle_gamma   90.00
#
_symmetry.space_group_name_H-M   'P 1'
#
loop_
_entity.id
_entity.type
_entity.pdbx_description
1 polymer ?
#
loop_
_entity_poly.entity_id
_entity_poly.type
_entity_poly.pdbx_seq_one_letter_code
_entity_poly.pdbx_strand_id
1 'polypeptide(L)'
;MPESFQFVDPGELQDDAISLQLVATQPADSTKGWVPYYVFHILSRITGLRAGEIHLRIGYTEHLRLYGGHVAYGVRPEYRGRHFAGRALLLVVPLARQHGLSELWITCNPENAASRKTCEFAGAEFVEIVDLPPHTDMYQEGERQKCRYRLDLYTRSRPDKPAPCHNLPMKLSDGKLKRMKALSNQRGIIAAAAMDQRGSLQKALAGARGVDVHEITPAMMSEFKVAVTRILTPHASAILLDPEFGLEAAAARAPNAGLLLAYELSGYDNTRPGRLPDLLPHVSVKRIVDWGADAVKILIYYSPFDDPDVKDIKHAFIERIGAECETYEIPFFLEFVGYDPKGGDERGLEFARQKPEIVKKSMEVFSRPEYRVDVLKVEVPINAEFVEGSAVYKGQKAYTREEALKHFRETAAVAGKPFIYLSAGVSNAQFVESLAMASEAGTDYSGVLCGRATWKDGIPIYGKQGVKALEEWLQREGVRNINAVNAAIQSAKPWWTKLGISISA
;
A
#
# COMPACT_ATOMS: atom_id res chain seq x y z
N MET A 1 26.56 -34.88 -21.25
CA MET A 1 26.48 -33.42 -21.39
C MET A 1 25.07 -33.13 -21.86
N PRO A 2 24.18 -32.55 -21.05
CA PRO A 2 22.85 -32.23 -21.55
C PRO A 2 23.01 -31.06 -22.55
N GLU A 3 22.44 -31.24 -23.75
CA GLU A 3 22.14 -30.27 -24.83
C GLU A 3 23.15 -29.15 -25.14
N SER A 4 23.41 -28.91 -26.43
CA SER A 4 24.27 -27.79 -26.87
C SER A 4 23.79 -26.47 -26.27
N PHE A 5 24.59 -25.87 -25.38
CA PHE A 5 24.31 -24.55 -24.82
C PHE A 5 24.10 -23.53 -25.95
N GLN A 6 23.01 -22.78 -25.90
CA GLN A 6 22.71 -21.71 -26.85
C GLN A 6 22.59 -20.38 -26.12
N PHE A 7 23.23 -19.34 -26.66
CA PHE A 7 22.99 -17.98 -26.20
C PHE A 7 21.60 -17.53 -26.67
N VAL A 8 20.82 -16.99 -25.74
CA VAL A 8 19.56 -16.31 -26.04
C VAL A 8 19.77 -14.81 -26.14
N ASP A 9 18.91 -14.13 -26.90
CA ASP A 9 18.86 -12.67 -26.99
C ASP A 9 18.39 -12.10 -25.64
N PRO A 10 19.19 -11.26 -24.96
CA PRO A 10 18.80 -10.64 -23.69
C PRO A 10 17.62 -9.66 -23.80
N GLY A 11 17.30 -9.17 -25.00
CA GLY A 11 16.37 -8.06 -25.19
C GLY A 11 16.90 -6.74 -24.60
N GLU A 12 16.00 -5.78 -24.37
CA GLU A 12 16.37 -4.50 -23.75
C GLU A 12 16.56 -4.66 -22.23
N LEU A 13 17.78 -4.43 -21.77
CA LEU A 13 18.14 -4.44 -20.36
C LEU A 13 18.45 -3.00 -19.90
N GLN A 14 17.47 -2.29 -19.37
CA GLN A 14 17.63 -0.89 -18.95
C GLN A 14 16.73 -0.49 -17.77
N ASP A 15 17.15 0.54 -17.04
CA ASP A 15 16.34 1.23 -16.02
C ASP A 15 16.34 2.76 -16.28
N ASP A 16 15.98 3.57 -15.28
CA ASP A 16 15.99 5.03 -15.33
C ASP A 16 17.40 5.64 -15.49
N ALA A 17 18.45 4.94 -15.03
CA ALA A 17 19.80 5.48 -14.92
C ALA A 17 20.81 4.87 -15.91
N ILE A 18 20.67 3.58 -16.23
CA ILE A 18 21.61 2.83 -17.07
C ILE A 18 20.91 1.94 -18.10
N SER A 19 21.63 1.61 -19.16
CA SER A 19 21.29 0.51 -20.07
C SER A 19 22.49 -0.44 -20.21
N LEU A 20 22.22 -1.72 -20.44
CA LEU A 20 23.23 -2.72 -20.73
C LEU A 20 23.25 -3.03 -22.22
N GLN A 21 24.40 -2.82 -22.85
CA GLN A 21 24.62 -3.15 -24.24
C GLN A 21 25.42 -4.46 -24.32
N LEU A 22 24.85 -5.51 -24.92
CA LEU A 22 25.56 -6.75 -25.18
C LEU A 22 26.69 -6.50 -26.19
N VAL A 23 27.92 -6.84 -25.83
CA VAL A 23 29.10 -6.63 -26.68
C VAL A 23 29.80 -7.91 -27.10
N ALA A 24 29.69 -8.99 -26.32
CA ALA A 24 30.21 -10.29 -26.69
C ALA A 24 29.51 -11.43 -25.95
N THR A 25 29.51 -12.61 -26.57
CA THR A 25 29.21 -13.90 -25.95
C THR A 25 30.42 -14.81 -26.13
N GLN A 26 30.75 -15.59 -25.10
CA GLN A 26 31.95 -16.43 -25.09
C GLN A 26 31.56 -17.86 -24.71
N PRO A 27 31.79 -18.84 -25.60
CA PRO A 27 31.40 -20.24 -25.33
C PRO A 27 32.22 -20.83 -24.18
N ALA A 28 31.77 -22.00 -23.69
CA ALA A 28 32.52 -22.75 -22.69
C ALA A 28 33.92 -23.12 -23.20
N ASP A 29 34.92 -23.06 -22.32
CA ASP A 29 36.27 -23.57 -22.58
C ASP A 29 36.60 -24.63 -21.55
N SER A 30 36.42 -25.90 -21.95
CA SER A 30 36.69 -27.06 -21.09
C SER A 30 38.15 -27.19 -20.65
N THR A 31 39.10 -26.65 -21.41
CA THR A 31 40.53 -26.70 -21.08
C THR A 31 40.89 -25.75 -19.94
N LYS A 32 40.13 -24.66 -19.81
CA LYS A 32 40.27 -23.65 -18.75
C LYS A 32 39.23 -23.77 -17.65
N GLY A 33 38.31 -24.74 -17.76
CA GLY A 33 37.18 -24.89 -16.85
C GLY A 33 36.18 -23.73 -16.89
N TRP A 34 36.15 -22.97 -17.99
CA TRP A 34 35.26 -21.81 -18.14
C TRP A 34 33.90 -22.26 -18.65
N VAL A 35 32.86 -21.67 -18.05
CA VAL A 35 31.48 -21.81 -18.54
C VAL A 35 31.17 -20.71 -19.57
N PRO A 36 30.11 -20.85 -20.38
CA PRO A 36 29.68 -19.79 -21.28
C PRO A 36 29.37 -18.49 -20.54
N TYR A 37 29.65 -17.34 -21.13
CA TYR A 37 29.33 -16.05 -20.50
C TYR A 37 29.00 -14.93 -21.48
N TYR A 38 28.21 -13.98 -21.00
CA TYR A 38 27.85 -12.74 -21.66
C TYR A 38 28.72 -11.59 -21.16
N VAL A 39 29.03 -10.64 -22.04
CA VAL A 39 29.74 -9.40 -21.70
C VAL A 39 28.88 -8.21 -22.10
N PHE A 40 28.56 -7.34 -21.15
CA PHE A 40 27.79 -6.13 -21.38
C PHE A 40 28.61 -4.89 -21.04
N HIS A 41 28.47 -3.83 -21.85
CA HIS A 41 28.82 -2.48 -21.42
C HIS A 41 27.69 -1.89 -20.58
N ILE A 42 28.04 -1.23 -19.48
CA ILE A 42 27.11 -0.41 -18.70
C ILE A 42 27.16 1.00 -19.30
N LEU A 43 26.06 1.47 -19.87
CA LEU A 43 25.93 2.81 -20.46
C LEU A 43 25.10 3.71 -19.54
N SER A 44 25.57 4.92 -19.28
CA SER A 44 24.81 5.95 -18.57
C SER A 44 23.70 6.49 -19.48
N ARG A 45 22.43 6.46 -19.06
CA ARG A 45 21.34 7.01 -19.87
C ARG A 45 21.32 8.53 -19.95
N ILE A 46 21.99 9.19 -19.00
CA ILE A 46 22.13 10.65 -18.98
C ILE A 46 23.17 11.11 -20.02
N THR A 47 24.31 10.42 -20.10
CA THR A 47 25.45 10.87 -20.91
C THR A 47 25.62 10.07 -22.20
N GLY A 48 24.98 8.89 -22.32
CA GLY A 48 25.21 7.92 -23.39
C GLY A 48 26.58 7.23 -23.32
N LEU A 49 27.43 7.60 -22.37
CA LEU A 49 28.81 7.13 -22.29
C LEU A 49 28.92 5.83 -21.50
N ARG A 50 29.93 5.03 -21.84
CA ARG A 50 30.28 3.81 -21.12
C ARG A 50 30.75 4.14 -19.71
N ALA A 51 30.01 3.66 -18.72
CA ALA A 51 30.29 3.81 -17.31
C ALA A 51 30.99 2.58 -16.71
N GLY A 52 30.93 1.43 -17.37
CA GLY A 52 31.51 0.19 -16.86
C GLY A 52 31.26 -1.01 -17.75
N GLU A 53 31.40 -2.19 -17.15
CA GLU A 53 31.06 -3.48 -17.75
C GLU A 53 30.53 -4.45 -16.69
N ILE A 54 29.71 -5.40 -17.14
CA ILE A 54 29.22 -6.52 -16.33
C ILE A 54 29.25 -7.80 -17.17
N HIS A 55 29.76 -8.88 -16.57
CA HIS A 55 29.84 -10.20 -17.17
C HIS A 55 28.87 -11.12 -16.44
N LEU A 56 28.09 -11.90 -17.19
CA LEU A 56 27.19 -12.93 -16.64
C LEU A 56 27.62 -14.31 -17.16
N ARG A 57 28.10 -15.15 -16.26
CA ARG A 57 28.52 -16.54 -16.52
C ARG A 57 27.35 -17.49 -16.29
N ILE A 58 27.13 -18.41 -17.22
CA ILE A 58 25.99 -19.33 -17.23
C ILE A 58 26.47 -20.76 -17.04
N GLY A 59 26.03 -21.39 -15.95
CA GLY A 59 26.37 -22.76 -15.60
C GLY A 59 26.69 -22.88 -14.11
N TYR A 60 26.71 -24.12 -13.62
CA TYR A 60 26.97 -24.40 -12.21
C TYR A 60 28.25 -25.21 -12.05
N THR A 61 29.31 -24.58 -11.57
CA THR A 61 30.56 -25.26 -11.19
C THR A 61 30.92 -24.90 -9.76
N GLU A 62 31.63 -25.81 -9.09
CA GLU A 62 32.11 -25.54 -7.73
C GLU A 62 33.02 -24.30 -7.69
N HIS A 63 33.84 -24.10 -8.72
CA HIS A 63 34.68 -22.90 -8.84
C HIS A 63 33.86 -21.60 -8.89
N LEU A 64 32.76 -21.55 -9.65
CA LEU A 64 31.87 -20.38 -9.68
C LEU A 64 31.14 -20.17 -8.34
N ARG A 65 30.73 -21.26 -7.69
CA ARG A 65 30.05 -21.21 -6.39
C ARG A 65 30.96 -20.68 -5.28
N LEU A 66 32.23 -21.10 -5.27
CA LEU A 66 33.18 -20.81 -4.21
C LEU A 66 34.03 -19.55 -4.45
N TYR A 67 34.52 -19.33 -5.68
CA TYR A 67 35.62 -18.39 -5.92
C TYR A 67 35.32 -17.37 -7.02
N GLY A 68 34.83 -17.82 -8.18
CA GLY A 68 34.69 -16.97 -9.36
C GLY A 68 33.41 -16.15 -9.46
N GLY A 69 32.31 -16.65 -8.90
CA GLY A 69 30.99 -16.04 -9.03
C GLY A 69 30.41 -16.12 -10.45
N HIS A 70 29.09 -16.02 -10.56
CA HIS A 70 28.36 -15.89 -11.83
C HIS A 70 28.51 -14.49 -12.42
N VAL A 71 28.73 -13.48 -11.58
CA VAL A 71 28.81 -12.08 -12.03
C VAL A 71 30.15 -11.46 -11.66
N ALA A 72 30.74 -10.79 -12.64
CA ALA A 72 31.86 -9.88 -12.43
C ALA A 72 31.50 -8.50 -13.01
N TYR A 73 31.87 -7.41 -12.34
CA TYR A 73 31.58 -6.07 -12.82
C TYR A 73 32.70 -5.09 -12.50
N GLY A 74 32.83 -4.06 -13.33
CA GLY A 74 33.76 -2.95 -13.14
C GLY A 74 33.07 -1.63 -13.47
N VAL A 75 33.18 -0.65 -12.59
CA VAL A 75 32.66 0.72 -12.82
C VAL A 75 33.84 1.69 -12.85
N ARG A 76 33.88 2.51 -13.90
CA ARG A 76 34.90 3.54 -14.10
C ARG A 76 34.85 4.57 -12.95
N PRO A 77 35.99 5.08 -12.48
CA PRO A 77 36.07 5.95 -11.30
C PRO A 77 35.05 7.08 -11.27
N GLU A 78 34.82 7.75 -12.40
CA GLU A 78 33.93 8.91 -12.57
C GLU A 78 32.43 8.59 -12.41
N TYR A 79 32.05 7.30 -12.47
CA TYR A 79 30.67 6.82 -12.28
C TYR A 79 30.46 6.06 -10.96
N ARG A 80 31.49 5.89 -10.13
CA ARG A 80 31.37 5.22 -8.82
C ARG A 80 30.48 6.02 -7.86
N GLY A 81 29.89 5.33 -6.90
CA GLY A 81 28.97 5.92 -5.92
C GLY A 81 27.54 6.15 -6.42
N ARG A 82 27.24 5.84 -7.70
CA ARG A 82 25.91 6.01 -8.31
C ARG A 82 25.09 4.72 -8.41
N HIS A 83 25.51 3.67 -7.69
CA HIS A 83 24.90 2.34 -7.70
C HIS A 83 24.86 1.60 -9.06
N PHE A 84 25.64 2.03 -10.05
CA PHE A 84 25.60 1.44 -11.41
C PHE A 84 25.94 -0.05 -11.45
N ALA A 85 26.90 -0.53 -10.67
CA ALA A 85 27.20 -1.95 -10.58
C ALA A 85 26.02 -2.77 -10.01
N GLY A 86 25.33 -2.24 -9.01
CA GLY A 86 24.17 -2.89 -8.38
C GLY A 86 22.96 -2.91 -9.30
N ARG A 87 22.69 -1.79 -9.98
CA ARG A 87 21.66 -1.70 -11.02
C ARG A 87 21.95 -2.67 -12.17
N ALA A 88 23.20 -2.73 -12.65
CA ALA A 88 23.61 -3.66 -13.71
C ALA A 88 23.43 -5.13 -13.28
N LEU A 89 23.80 -5.47 -12.04
CA LEU A 89 23.60 -6.80 -11.47
C LEU A 89 22.10 -7.19 -11.44
N LEU A 90 21.21 -6.27 -11.10
CA LEU A 90 19.76 -6.53 -11.14
C LEU A 90 19.23 -6.69 -12.57
N LEU A 91 19.75 -5.92 -13.53
CA LEU A 91 19.33 -5.97 -14.92
C LEU A 91 19.72 -7.27 -15.63
N VAL A 92 20.76 -7.99 -15.20
CA VAL A 92 21.13 -9.29 -15.78
C VAL A 92 20.32 -10.48 -15.22
N VAL A 93 19.54 -10.28 -14.15
CA VAL A 93 18.72 -11.33 -13.50
C VAL A 93 17.70 -11.97 -14.45
N PRO A 94 16.93 -11.23 -15.27
CA PRO A 94 15.99 -11.84 -16.21
C PRO A 94 16.68 -12.80 -17.19
N LEU A 95 17.84 -12.42 -17.73
CA LEU A 95 18.63 -13.28 -18.61
C LEU A 95 19.16 -14.52 -17.86
N ALA A 96 19.64 -14.36 -16.63
CA ALA A 96 20.07 -15.50 -15.81
C ALA A 96 18.94 -16.52 -15.60
N ARG A 97 17.71 -16.04 -15.35
CA ARG A 97 16.51 -16.89 -15.21
C ARG A 97 16.14 -17.61 -16.51
N GLN A 98 16.31 -16.96 -17.67
CA GLN A 98 16.04 -17.61 -18.97
C GLN A 98 16.96 -18.80 -19.23
N HIS A 99 18.18 -18.77 -18.68
CA HIS A 99 19.12 -19.90 -18.69
C HIS A 99 18.88 -20.93 -17.58
N GLY A 100 17.79 -20.80 -16.82
CA GLY A 100 17.41 -21.74 -15.76
C GLY A 100 18.25 -21.63 -14.48
N LEU A 101 18.99 -20.54 -14.28
CA LEU A 101 19.68 -20.31 -13.01
C LEU A 101 18.66 -19.96 -11.91
N SER A 102 18.76 -20.63 -10.76
CA SER A 102 17.96 -20.34 -9.58
C SER A 102 18.60 -19.36 -8.62
N GLU A 103 19.92 -19.18 -8.71
CA GLU A 103 20.70 -18.30 -7.85
C GLU A 103 21.91 -17.76 -8.63
N LEU A 104 22.43 -16.61 -8.23
CA LEU A 104 23.72 -16.08 -8.66
C LEU A 104 24.65 -16.01 -7.45
N TRP A 105 25.79 -16.66 -7.58
CA TRP A 105 26.92 -16.47 -6.67
C TRP A 105 27.72 -15.24 -7.10
N ILE A 106 28.05 -14.37 -6.16
CA ILE A 106 28.88 -13.19 -6.41
C ILE A 106 30.01 -13.23 -5.37
N THR A 107 31.25 -13.11 -5.83
CA THR A 107 32.41 -13.17 -4.96
C THR A 107 33.20 -11.87 -5.06
N CYS A 108 33.75 -11.44 -3.94
CA CYS A 108 34.66 -10.30 -3.88
C CYS A 108 35.66 -10.50 -2.76
N ASN A 109 36.80 -9.82 -2.82
CA ASN A 109 37.76 -9.91 -1.74
C ASN A 109 37.23 -9.19 -0.49
N PRO A 110 37.54 -9.65 0.74
CA PRO A 110 37.02 -9.07 1.98
C PRO A 110 37.21 -7.56 2.14
N GLU A 111 38.33 -7.04 1.64
CA GLU A 111 38.70 -5.63 1.66
C GLU A 111 37.92 -4.78 0.64
N ASN A 112 37.23 -5.40 -0.33
CA ASN A 112 36.46 -4.69 -1.35
C ASN A 112 35.08 -4.27 -0.82
N ALA A 113 35.07 -3.27 0.07
CA ALA A 113 33.85 -2.74 0.66
C ALA A 113 32.83 -2.23 -0.37
N ALA A 114 33.28 -1.74 -1.53
CA ALA A 114 32.40 -1.24 -2.58
C ALA A 114 31.60 -2.37 -3.26
N SER A 115 32.25 -3.50 -3.55
CA SER A 115 31.59 -4.68 -4.12
C SER A 115 30.67 -5.35 -3.09
N ARG A 116 31.07 -5.40 -1.82
CA ARG A 116 30.20 -5.87 -0.72
C ARG A 116 28.90 -5.08 -0.62
N LYS A 117 29.00 -3.74 -0.58
CA LYS A 117 27.83 -2.85 -0.60
C LYS A 117 26.97 -3.01 -1.86
N THR A 118 27.60 -3.33 -2.99
CA THR A 118 26.91 -3.60 -4.25
C THR A 118 26.10 -4.91 -4.18
N CYS A 119 26.70 -5.97 -3.64
CA CYS A 119 26.02 -7.25 -3.41
C CYS A 119 24.84 -7.07 -2.46
N GLU A 120 25.07 -6.38 -1.34
CA GLU A 120 24.03 -6.05 -0.39
C GLU A 120 22.92 -5.24 -1.09
N PHE A 121 23.24 -4.17 -1.82
CA PHE A 121 22.29 -3.34 -2.58
C PHE A 121 21.39 -4.16 -3.50
N ALA A 122 21.98 -5.10 -4.25
CA ALA A 122 21.25 -5.99 -5.14
C ALA A 122 20.43 -7.08 -4.41
N GLY A 123 20.51 -7.12 -3.07
CA GLY A 123 19.78 -8.08 -2.25
C GLY A 123 20.46 -9.44 -2.12
N ALA A 124 21.73 -9.56 -2.49
CA ALA A 124 22.49 -10.79 -2.28
C ALA A 124 22.81 -10.97 -0.79
N GLU A 125 22.57 -12.17 -0.27
CA GLU A 125 22.86 -12.54 1.10
C GLU A 125 24.34 -12.86 1.24
N PHE A 126 25.01 -12.29 2.25
CA PHE A 126 26.35 -12.74 2.62
C PHE A 126 26.26 -14.16 3.19
N VAL A 127 27.06 -15.08 2.66
CA VAL A 127 27.10 -16.48 3.09
C VAL A 127 28.26 -16.72 4.02
N GLU A 128 29.49 -16.49 3.54
CA GLU A 128 30.71 -16.75 4.31
C GLU A 128 31.94 -16.10 3.65
N ILE A 129 33.07 -16.09 4.35
CA ILE A 129 34.39 -15.86 3.77
C ILE A 129 35.07 -17.22 3.61
N VAL A 130 35.58 -17.52 2.42
CA VAL A 130 36.36 -18.74 2.16
C VAL A 130 37.81 -18.39 1.80
N ASP A 131 38.73 -19.25 2.19
CA ASP A 131 40.12 -19.18 1.74
C ASP A 131 40.24 -19.69 0.30
N LEU A 132 41.05 -18.99 -0.50
CA LEU A 132 41.36 -19.41 -1.85
C LEU A 132 42.38 -20.57 -1.84
N PRO A 133 42.13 -21.66 -2.57
CA PRO A 133 43.10 -22.73 -2.69
C PRO A 133 44.38 -22.25 -3.43
N PRO A 134 45.58 -22.68 -3.02
CA PRO A 134 46.84 -22.27 -3.64
C PRO A 134 47.00 -22.56 -5.13
N HIS A 135 46.23 -23.52 -5.65
CA HIS A 135 46.25 -23.91 -7.05
C HIS A 135 45.37 -23.04 -7.96
N THR A 136 44.62 -22.08 -7.42
CA THR A 136 43.76 -21.19 -8.22
C THR A 136 44.55 -19.99 -8.76
N ASP A 137 44.25 -19.54 -9.98
CA ASP A 137 44.88 -18.36 -10.60
C ASP A 137 44.77 -17.12 -9.69
N MET A 138 43.61 -16.91 -9.08
CA MET A 138 43.35 -15.83 -8.11
C MET A 138 44.35 -15.84 -6.94
N TYR A 139 44.69 -17.02 -6.41
CA TYR A 139 45.67 -17.13 -5.32
C TYR A 139 47.09 -16.77 -5.79
N GLN A 140 47.45 -17.22 -7.00
CA GLN A 140 48.73 -16.92 -7.63
C GLN A 140 48.87 -15.41 -7.93
N GLU A 141 47.76 -14.74 -8.21
CA GLU A 141 47.66 -13.28 -8.39
C GLU A 141 47.68 -12.47 -7.08
N GLY A 142 47.77 -13.15 -5.92
CA GLY A 142 47.94 -12.51 -4.62
C GLY A 142 46.68 -12.40 -3.77
N GLU A 143 45.53 -12.84 -4.27
CA GLU A 143 44.32 -12.91 -3.46
C GLU A 143 44.40 -14.06 -2.45
N ARG A 144 43.70 -13.94 -1.32
CA ARG A 144 43.75 -14.96 -0.26
C ARG A 144 42.38 -15.47 0.16
N GLN A 145 41.37 -14.61 0.09
CA GLN A 145 40.04 -14.92 0.59
C GLN A 145 38.98 -14.34 -0.33
N LYS A 146 37.79 -14.94 -0.31
CA LYS A 146 36.60 -14.44 -1.00
C LYS A 146 35.42 -14.37 -0.04
N CYS A 147 34.82 -13.20 0.08
CA CYS A 147 33.45 -13.07 0.55
C CYS A 147 32.53 -13.66 -0.52
N ARG A 148 31.65 -14.57 -0.11
CA ARG A 148 30.65 -15.19 -0.97
C ARG A 148 29.28 -14.61 -0.65
N TYR A 149 28.64 -14.07 -1.69
CA TYR A 149 27.27 -13.59 -1.64
C TYR A 149 26.41 -14.45 -2.56
N ARG A 150 25.17 -14.70 -2.14
CA ARG A 150 24.18 -15.47 -2.90
C ARG A 150 22.95 -14.61 -3.15
N LEU A 151 22.65 -14.38 -4.42
CA LEU A 151 21.42 -13.72 -4.87
C LEU A 151 20.47 -14.78 -5.43
N ASP A 152 19.44 -15.12 -4.68
CA ASP A 152 18.40 -16.04 -5.15
C ASP A 152 17.53 -15.33 -6.22
N LEU A 153 17.38 -15.98 -7.37
CA LEU A 153 16.71 -15.43 -8.53
C LEU A 153 15.21 -15.68 -8.50
N TYR A 154 14.67 -16.55 -7.67
CA TYR A 154 13.22 -16.81 -7.61
C TYR A 154 12.58 -16.35 -6.30
N THR A 155 13.36 -15.94 -5.30
CA THR A 155 12.86 -15.20 -4.14
C THR A 155 12.94 -13.69 -4.34
N ARG A 156 11.79 -13.01 -4.43
CA ARG A 156 11.73 -11.54 -4.27
C ARG A 156 11.72 -11.21 -2.77
N SER A 157 12.87 -10.90 -2.15
CA SER A 157 13.02 -9.99 -0.98
C SER A 157 14.42 -10.07 -0.32
N ARG A 158 15.00 -8.92 0.05
CA ARG A 158 16.00 -8.79 1.13
C ARG A 158 15.38 -9.27 2.47
N PRO A 159 16.17 -9.70 3.47
CA PRO A 159 15.66 -10.33 4.70
C PRO A 159 14.71 -9.36 5.42
N ASP A 160 13.55 -9.76 5.92
CA ASP A 160 13.28 -10.97 6.71
C ASP A 160 12.54 -12.13 6.00
N LYS A 161 12.92 -13.37 6.38
CA LYS A 161 12.30 -14.70 6.13
C LYS A 161 10.77 -14.75 5.90
N PRO A 162 10.19 -15.86 5.37
CA PRO A 162 10.61 -16.86 4.37
C PRO A 162 9.67 -16.87 3.13
N ALA A 163 10.02 -17.66 2.11
CA ALA A 163 9.27 -17.85 0.85
C ALA A 163 7.82 -18.36 1.03
N PRO A 164 6.92 -18.22 0.03
CA PRO A 164 5.49 -18.47 0.20
C PRO A 164 5.25 -19.96 0.36
N CYS A 165 4.96 -20.37 1.59
CA CYS A 165 4.06 -21.49 1.78
C CYS A 165 2.68 -21.04 1.33
N HIS A 166 1.94 -21.95 0.70
CA HIS A 166 0.49 -21.94 0.79
C HIS A 166 0.04 -21.43 2.17
N ASN A 167 -0.72 -20.34 2.22
CA ASN A 167 -1.36 -19.81 3.44
C ASN A 167 -0.48 -19.75 4.71
N LEU A 168 0.64 -19.00 4.69
CA LEU A 168 1.23 -18.53 5.95
C LEU A 168 0.61 -17.19 6.36
N PRO A 169 0.00 -17.08 7.56
CA PRO A 169 -0.66 -15.86 7.99
C PRO A 169 0.30 -14.69 8.15
N MET A 170 -0.09 -13.51 7.69
CA MET A 170 0.59 -12.26 8.06
C MET A 170 0.57 -12.15 9.58
N LYS A 171 1.76 -12.16 10.19
CA LYS A 171 1.87 -12.05 11.65
C LYS A 171 1.93 -10.56 12.02
N LEU A 172 0.79 -10.02 12.48
CA LEU A 172 0.77 -8.71 13.14
C LEU A 172 1.69 -8.75 14.37
N SER A 173 2.35 -7.63 14.65
CA SER A 173 3.05 -7.45 15.92
C SER A 173 2.06 -7.46 17.09
N ASP A 174 2.53 -7.69 18.31
CA ASP A 174 1.66 -7.74 19.50
C ASP A 174 0.96 -6.39 19.73
N GLY A 175 1.67 -5.27 19.48
CA GLY A 175 1.09 -3.93 19.54
C GLY A 175 -0.03 -3.73 18.51
N LYS A 176 0.21 -4.13 17.25
CA LYS A 176 -0.81 -4.06 16.20
C LYS A 176 -2.01 -4.96 16.49
N LEU A 177 -1.79 -6.18 16.97
CA LEU A 177 -2.84 -7.12 17.35
C LEU A 177 -3.75 -6.56 18.45
N LYS A 178 -3.16 -6.01 19.52
CA LYS A 178 -3.90 -5.39 20.63
C LYS A 178 -4.77 -4.23 20.14
N ARG A 179 -4.21 -3.36 19.32
CA ARG A 179 -4.91 -2.19 18.79
C ARG A 179 -6.00 -2.57 17.78
N MET A 180 -5.75 -3.54 16.90
CA MET A 180 -6.76 -4.08 16.00
C MET A 180 -7.96 -4.67 16.75
N LYS A 181 -7.73 -5.33 17.89
CA LYS A 181 -8.83 -5.79 18.78
C LYS A 181 -9.63 -4.60 19.31
N ALA A 182 -8.98 -3.55 19.79
CA ALA A 182 -9.64 -2.33 20.29
C ALA A 182 -10.48 -1.60 19.22
N LEU A 183 -10.13 -1.74 17.94
CA LEU A 183 -10.84 -1.12 16.82
C LEU A 183 -12.07 -1.92 16.33
N SER A 184 -12.25 -3.14 16.82
CA SER A 184 -13.24 -4.10 16.31
C SER A 184 -14.19 -4.57 17.42
N ASN A 185 -15.40 -4.98 17.03
CA ASN A 185 -16.31 -5.62 17.99
C ASN A 185 -15.85 -7.04 18.33
N GLN A 186 -16.59 -7.73 19.22
CA GLN A 186 -16.26 -9.09 19.68
C GLN A 186 -16.18 -10.14 18.54
N ARG A 187 -16.80 -9.86 17.39
CA ARG A 187 -16.75 -10.72 16.19
C ARG A 187 -15.57 -10.40 15.27
N GLY A 188 -14.72 -9.43 15.63
CA GLY A 188 -13.63 -8.96 14.77
C GLY A 188 -14.09 -8.09 13.61
N ILE A 189 -15.30 -7.53 13.68
CA ILE A 189 -15.83 -6.63 12.66
C ILE A 189 -15.50 -5.20 13.06
N ILE A 190 -14.93 -4.45 12.15
CA ILE A 190 -14.68 -3.02 12.31
C ILE A 190 -15.98 -2.30 11.97
N ALA A 191 -16.80 -2.01 12.98
CA ALA A 191 -18.06 -1.27 12.86
C ALA A 191 -17.82 0.19 13.28
N ALA A 192 -16.95 0.89 12.56
CA ALA A 192 -16.42 2.17 12.99
C ALA A 192 -17.21 3.37 12.41
N ALA A 193 -17.30 4.43 13.20
CA ALA A 193 -17.83 5.72 12.77
C ALA A 193 -16.70 6.64 12.27
N ALA A 194 -17.01 7.55 11.33
CA ALA A 194 -16.06 8.56 10.82
C ALA A 194 -16.53 9.98 11.15
N MET A 195 -15.63 10.79 11.71
CA MET A 195 -15.84 12.20 12.02
C MET A 195 -14.54 13.03 11.88
N ASP A 196 -13.66 12.64 10.95
CA ASP A 196 -12.40 13.34 10.60
C ASP A 196 -12.57 14.47 9.57
N GLN A 197 -13.80 14.75 9.16
CA GLN A 197 -14.08 15.80 8.16
C GLN A 197 -13.74 17.18 8.74
N ARG A 198 -12.92 17.92 7.99
CA ARG A 198 -12.45 19.27 8.34
C ARG A 198 -13.05 20.30 7.40
N GLY A 199 -12.33 20.70 6.35
CA GLY A 199 -12.79 21.74 5.42
C GLY A 199 -14.16 21.44 4.78
N SER A 200 -14.49 20.18 4.52
CA SER A 200 -15.83 19.81 4.02
C SER A 200 -16.95 20.00 5.04
N LEU A 201 -16.67 19.74 6.33
CA LEU A 201 -17.64 19.97 7.41
C LEU A 201 -17.79 21.46 7.67
N GLN A 202 -16.69 22.21 7.71
CA GLN A 202 -16.69 23.66 7.88
C GLN A 202 -17.55 24.35 6.80
N LYS A 203 -17.34 24.00 5.52
CA LYS A 203 -18.16 24.50 4.41
C LYS A 203 -19.63 24.14 4.55
N ALA A 204 -19.94 22.91 4.97
CA ALA A 204 -21.32 22.46 5.14
C ALA A 204 -22.03 23.19 6.29
N LEU A 205 -21.33 23.44 7.40
CA LEU A 205 -21.82 24.22 8.53
C LEU A 205 -22.06 25.69 8.15
N ALA A 206 -21.12 26.31 7.43
CA ALA A 206 -21.25 27.66 6.90
C ALA A 206 -22.50 27.79 6.02
N GLY A 207 -22.68 26.87 5.07
CA GLY A 207 -23.85 26.82 4.21
C GLY A 207 -25.16 26.61 4.98
N ALA A 208 -25.16 25.76 6.02
CA ALA A 208 -26.34 25.53 6.87
C ALA A 208 -26.74 26.75 7.71
N ARG A 209 -25.75 27.57 8.11
CA ARG A 209 -25.95 28.80 8.89
C ARG A 209 -26.20 30.04 8.02
N GLY A 210 -25.86 29.98 6.73
CA GLY A 210 -25.92 31.14 5.84
C GLY A 210 -24.86 32.20 6.16
N VAL A 211 -23.68 31.77 6.61
CA VAL A 211 -22.55 32.64 7.00
C VAL A 211 -21.31 32.34 6.17
N ASP A 212 -20.30 33.22 6.21
CA ASP A 212 -19.03 32.94 5.55
C ASP A 212 -18.29 31.76 6.22
N VAL A 213 -17.49 31.02 5.46
CA VAL A 213 -16.75 29.85 5.98
C VAL A 213 -15.80 30.22 7.12
N HIS A 214 -15.25 31.43 7.10
CA HIS A 214 -14.35 31.93 8.14
C HIS A 214 -15.07 32.26 9.46
N GLU A 215 -16.40 32.34 9.46
CA GLU A 215 -17.20 32.51 10.68
C GLU A 215 -17.43 31.18 11.42
N ILE A 216 -17.11 30.04 10.80
CA ILE A 216 -17.16 28.74 11.48
C ILE A 216 -15.87 28.56 12.28
N THR A 217 -15.98 28.75 13.60
CA THR A 217 -14.85 28.73 14.52
C THR A 217 -14.35 27.31 14.84
N PRO A 218 -13.08 27.14 15.26
CA PRO A 218 -12.58 25.87 15.78
C PRO A 218 -13.44 25.29 16.92
N ALA A 219 -14.00 26.14 17.78
CA ALA A 219 -14.86 25.71 18.87
C ALA A 219 -16.17 25.08 18.36
N MET A 220 -16.78 25.65 17.31
CA MET A 220 -17.98 25.07 16.68
C MET A 220 -17.66 23.72 16.01
N MET A 221 -16.49 23.62 15.38
CA MET A 221 -16.01 22.36 14.81
C MET A 221 -15.84 21.29 15.89
N SER A 222 -15.20 21.62 17.02
CA SER A 222 -15.02 20.71 18.16
C SER A 222 -16.37 20.32 18.78
N GLU A 223 -17.25 21.29 19.05
CA GLU A 223 -18.57 21.06 19.65
C GLU A 223 -19.42 20.06 18.84
N PHE A 224 -19.46 20.23 17.52
CA PHE A 224 -20.16 19.30 16.64
C PHE A 224 -19.56 17.88 16.71
N LYS A 225 -18.22 17.77 16.70
CA LYS A 225 -17.51 16.49 16.77
C LYS A 225 -17.70 15.79 18.11
N VAL A 226 -17.71 16.53 19.21
CA VAL A 226 -17.98 16.02 20.57
C VAL A 226 -19.39 15.44 20.65
N ALA A 227 -20.40 16.17 20.17
CA ALA A 227 -21.79 15.71 20.17
C ALA A 227 -21.96 14.40 19.39
N VAL A 228 -21.41 14.35 18.16
CA VAL A 228 -21.47 13.13 17.33
C VAL A 228 -20.73 11.96 17.99
N THR A 229 -19.54 12.22 18.53
CA THR A 229 -18.72 11.18 19.14
C THR A 229 -19.39 10.60 20.37
N ARG A 230 -19.85 11.45 21.30
CA ARG A 230 -20.49 11.01 22.54
C ARG A 230 -21.74 10.18 22.30
N ILE A 231 -22.56 10.55 21.30
CA ILE A 231 -23.86 9.90 21.07
C ILE A 231 -23.75 8.65 20.19
N LEU A 232 -22.85 8.64 19.19
CA LEU A 232 -22.78 7.52 18.24
C LEU A 232 -21.78 6.43 18.63
N THR A 233 -20.73 6.73 19.41
CA THR A 233 -19.72 5.72 19.79
C THR A 233 -20.20 4.58 20.68
N PRO A 234 -21.28 4.70 21.50
CA PRO A 234 -21.89 3.54 22.13
C PRO A 234 -22.37 2.47 21.14
N HIS A 235 -22.59 2.85 19.88
CA HIS A 235 -23.07 2.00 18.80
C HIS A 235 -21.99 1.66 17.76
N ALA A 236 -20.73 2.05 17.99
CA ALA A 236 -19.60 1.83 17.09
C ALA A 236 -18.47 1.06 17.80
N SER A 237 -17.70 0.26 17.07
CA SER A 237 -16.49 -0.36 17.62
C SER A 237 -15.32 0.61 17.76
N ALA A 238 -15.32 1.68 16.96
CA ALA A 238 -14.29 2.71 16.97
C ALA A 238 -14.80 4.01 16.35
N ILE A 239 -14.05 5.10 16.56
CA ILE A 239 -14.28 6.40 15.92
C ILE A 239 -12.99 6.90 15.26
N LEU A 240 -13.10 7.37 14.02
CA LEU A 240 -12.05 8.12 13.34
C LEU A 240 -12.26 9.63 13.52
N LEU A 241 -11.25 10.33 14.01
CA LEU A 241 -11.24 11.78 14.24
C LEU A 241 -10.00 12.43 13.62
N ASP A 242 -9.99 13.75 13.51
CA ASP A 242 -8.82 14.53 13.11
C ASP A 242 -8.12 15.17 14.32
N PRO A 243 -6.79 15.33 14.30
CA PRO A 243 -6.06 16.00 15.38
C PRO A 243 -6.34 17.50 15.54
N GLU A 244 -6.87 18.17 14.51
CA GLU A 244 -7.03 19.64 14.51
C GLU A 244 -8.23 20.09 15.35
N PHE A 245 -9.36 19.37 15.28
CA PHE A 245 -10.59 19.70 16.00
C PHE A 245 -11.19 18.52 16.78
N GLY A 246 -10.60 17.33 16.66
CA GLY A 246 -11.19 16.09 17.18
C GLY A 246 -10.61 15.57 18.50
N LEU A 247 -9.54 16.15 19.05
CA LEU A 247 -8.92 15.62 20.28
C LEU A 247 -9.83 15.71 21.50
N GLU A 248 -10.63 16.76 21.63
CA GLU A 248 -11.66 16.87 22.68
C GLU A 248 -12.75 15.81 22.49
N ALA A 249 -13.18 15.60 21.23
CA ALA A 249 -14.13 14.55 20.89
C ALA A 249 -13.59 13.15 21.19
N ALA A 250 -12.29 12.92 20.99
CA ALA A 250 -11.64 11.65 21.30
C ALA A 250 -11.71 11.30 22.80
N ALA A 251 -11.65 12.30 23.68
CA ALA A 251 -11.82 12.13 25.12
C ALA A 251 -13.29 11.86 25.50
N ALA A 252 -14.26 12.30 24.69
CA ALA A 252 -15.70 12.12 24.92
C ALA A 252 -16.27 10.80 24.37
N ARG A 253 -15.45 9.94 23.75
CA ARG A 253 -15.90 8.66 23.18
C ARG A 253 -16.32 7.67 24.25
N ALA A 254 -17.25 6.78 23.90
CA ALA A 254 -17.67 5.70 24.76
C ALA A 254 -16.50 4.72 25.07
N PRO A 255 -16.42 4.14 26.27
CA PRO A 255 -15.31 3.25 26.67
C PRO A 255 -15.12 2.02 25.77
N ASN A 256 -16.17 1.59 25.07
CA ASN A 256 -16.12 0.45 24.15
C ASN A 256 -15.49 0.79 22.79
N ALA A 257 -15.28 2.06 22.47
CA ALA A 257 -14.87 2.49 21.14
C ALA A 257 -13.36 2.77 21.08
N GLY A 258 -12.66 2.06 20.18
CA GLY A 258 -11.28 2.39 19.80
C GLY A 258 -11.17 3.73 19.08
N LEU A 259 -9.94 4.22 18.93
CA LEU A 259 -9.66 5.53 18.32
C LEU A 259 -8.75 5.42 17.09
N LEU A 260 -9.16 6.00 15.96
CA LEU A 260 -8.28 6.26 14.83
C LEU A 260 -8.08 7.77 14.71
N LEU A 261 -6.87 8.20 14.37
CA LEU A 261 -6.60 9.60 14.03
C LEU A 261 -6.12 9.73 12.58
N ALA A 262 -6.73 10.68 11.86
CA ALA A 262 -6.30 11.08 10.53
C ALA A 262 -4.94 11.78 10.60
N TYR A 263 -4.09 11.52 9.61
CA TYR A 263 -2.74 12.08 9.54
C TYR A 263 -2.54 12.98 8.31
N GLU A 264 -3.35 12.83 7.26
CA GLU A 264 -3.28 13.67 6.08
C GLU A 264 -3.72 15.11 6.36
N LEU A 265 -3.13 16.07 5.64
CA LEU A 265 -3.70 17.41 5.52
C LEU A 265 -5.01 17.34 4.72
N SER A 266 -6.02 18.09 5.15
CA SER A 266 -7.33 18.08 4.48
C SER A 266 -7.22 18.66 3.06
N GLY A 267 -7.70 17.91 2.07
CA GLY A 267 -7.71 18.34 0.67
C GLY A 267 -6.58 17.71 -0.12
N TYR A 268 -6.07 18.44 -1.10
CA TYR A 268 -4.98 18.00 -1.97
C TYR A 268 -4.34 19.21 -2.66
N ASP A 269 -3.09 19.05 -3.10
CA ASP A 269 -2.44 20.06 -3.95
C ASP A 269 -3.18 20.17 -5.29
N ASN A 270 -3.74 21.36 -5.55
CA ASN A 270 -4.44 21.72 -6.79
C ASN A 270 -3.56 22.53 -7.75
N THR A 271 -2.32 22.85 -7.37
CA THR A 271 -1.39 23.63 -8.21
C THR A 271 -0.77 22.80 -9.33
N ARG A 272 -0.86 21.46 -9.23
CA ARG A 272 -0.41 20.52 -10.25
C ARG A 272 -1.36 19.33 -10.38
N PRO A 273 -1.34 18.61 -11.52
CA PRO A 273 -2.10 17.37 -11.66
C PRO A 273 -1.71 16.32 -10.62
N GLY A 274 -2.64 15.41 -10.31
CA GLY A 274 -2.35 14.24 -9.49
C GLY A 274 -2.86 14.29 -8.05
N ARG A 275 -3.46 15.40 -7.59
CA ARG A 275 -4.04 15.51 -6.23
C ARG A 275 -3.07 14.98 -5.16
N LEU A 276 -1.83 15.47 -5.19
CA LEU A 276 -0.77 14.94 -4.33
C LEU A 276 -1.15 15.09 -2.85
N PRO A 277 -0.89 14.04 -2.04
CA PRO A 277 -1.17 14.09 -0.61
C PRO A 277 -0.13 14.92 0.12
N ASP A 278 -0.52 15.42 1.30
CA ASP A 278 0.38 16.06 2.25
C ASP A 278 0.01 15.65 3.67
N LEU A 279 0.92 15.85 4.61
CA LEU A 279 0.73 15.52 6.02
C LEU A 279 0.40 16.77 6.83
N LEU A 280 -0.28 16.59 7.96
CA LEU A 280 -0.39 17.65 8.94
C LEU A 280 1.02 18.03 9.44
N PRO A 281 1.45 19.30 9.31
CA PRO A 281 2.85 19.68 9.50
C PRO A 281 3.35 19.54 10.94
N HIS A 282 2.43 19.45 11.90
CA HIS A 282 2.72 19.31 13.33
C HIS A 282 2.35 17.93 13.89
N VAL A 283 2.07 16.95 13.03
CA VAL A 283 1.68 15.59 13.45
C VAL A 283 2.75 14.60 12.98
N SER A 284 2.96 13.56 13.77
CA SER A 284 3.72 12.37 13.40
C SER A 284 3.02 11.14 13.93
N VAL A 285 3.36 9.95 13.41
CA VAL A 285 2.82 8.70 13.94
C VAL A 285 3.10 8.55 15.45
N LYS A 286 4.29 8.98 15.90
CA LYS A 286 4.60 9.03 17.34
C LYS A 286 3.59 9.86 18.12
N ARG A 287 3.26 11.07 17.66
CA ARG A 287 2.31 11.95 18.34
C ARG A 287 0.90 11.34 18.36
N ILE A 288 0.49 10.69 17.27
CA ILE A 288 -0.79 9.97 17.20
C ILE A 288 -0.84 8.85 18.27
N VAL A 289 0.27 8.13 18.48
CA VAL A 289 0.39 7.14 19.56
C VAL A 289 0.36 7.80 20.95
N ASP A 290 1.10 8.89 21.15
CA ASP A 290 1.15 9.63 22.41
C ASP A 290 -0.25 10.20 22.79
N TRP A 291 -1.09 10.50 21.80
CA TRP A 291 -2.48 10.93 21.98
C TRP A 291 -3.47 9.78 22.21
N GLY A 292 -2.99 8.54 22.29
CA GLY A 292 -3.78 7.37 22.65
C GLY A 292 -4.61 6.78 21.51
N ALA A 293 -4.25 7.05 20.25
CA ALA A 293 -4.90 6.39 19.12
C ALA A 293 -4.50 4.92 19.00
N ASP A 294 -5.44 4.11 18.55
CA ASP A 294 -5.26 2.71 18.19
C ASP A 294 -4.90 2.54 16.72
N ALA A 295 -5.12 3.53 15.85
CA ALA A 295 -4.71 3.47 14.46
C ALA A 295 -4.31 4.84 13.90
N VAL A 296 -3.40 4.80 12.93
CA VAL A 296 -3.15 5.91 12.01
C VAL A 296 -4.02 5.69 10.78
N LYS A 297 -4.73 6.73 10.36
CA LYS A 297 -5.43 6.75 9.08
C LYS A 297 -4.79 7.79 8.15
N ILE A 298 -4.64 7.43 6.87
CA ILE A 298 -4.29 8.36 5.79
C ILE A 298 -5.34 8.28 4.71
N LEU A 299 -5.76 9.43 4.16
CA LEU A 299 -6.44 9.49 2.87
C LEU A 299 -5.46 9.93 1.78
N ILE A 300 -5.50 9.22 0.65
CA ILE A 300 -4.93 9.68 -0.62
C ILE A 300 -6.02 9.69 -1.70
N TYR A 301 -5.91 10.63 -2.63
CA TYR A 301 -6.58 10.50 -3.91
C TYR A 301 -5.70 9.67 -4.83
N TYR A 302 -6.25 8.60 -5.41
CA TYR A 302 -5.45 7.70 -6.22
C TYR A 302 -6.21 7.25 -7.46
N SER A 303 -5.54 7.34 -8.62
CA SER A 303 -5.99 6.68 -9.83
C SER A 303 -4.87 5.78 -10.35
N PRO A 304 -5.14 4.51 -10.67
CA PRO A 304 -4.15 3.65 -11.33
C PRO A 304 -3.77 4.19 -12.72
N PHE A 305 -4.59 5.10 -13.26
CA PHE A 305 -4.44 5.74 -14.57
C PHE A 305 -3.75 7.12 -14.50
N ASP A 306 -3.32 7.55 -13.31
CA ASP A 306 -2.43 8.70 -13.18
C ASP A 306 -1.10 8.46 -13.93
N ASP A 307 -0.43 9.56 -14.25
CA ASP A 307 0.94 9.57 -14.75
C ASP A 307 1.87 8.73 -13.84
N PRO A 308 2.81 7.93 -14.40
CA PRO A 308 3.75 7.14 -13.62
C PRO A 308 4.51 7.93 -12.54
N ASP A 309 4.96 9.15 -12.84
CA ASP A 309 5.74 9.97 -11.90
C ASP A 309 4.85 10.47 -10.74
N VAL A 310 3.60 10.79 -11.02
CA VAL A 310 2.60 11.13 -10.00
C VAL A 310 2.35 9.93 -9.08
N LYS A 311 2.24 8.72 -9.64
CA LYS A 311 2.04 7.50 -8.85
C LYS A 311 3.25 7.18 -7.99
N ASP A 312 4.46 7.35 -8.50
CA ASP A 312 5.70 7.09 -7.76
C ASP A 312 5.79 7.99 -6.50
N ILE A 313 5.46 9.28 -6.63
CA ILE A 313 5.38 10.20 -5.48
C ILE A 313 4.39 9.69 -4.42
N LYS A 314 3.20 9.23 -4.85
CA LYS A 314 2.18 8.70 -3.94
C LYS A 314 2.64 7.38 -3.30
N HIS A 315 3.31 6.51 -4.04
CA HIS A 315 3.82 5.23 -3.53
C HIS A 315 4.89 5.47 -2.46
N ALA A 316 5.89 6.31 -2.75
CA ALA A 316 6.94 6.68 -1.80
C ALA A 316 6.37 7.38 -0.54
N PHE A 317 5.32 8.19 -0.70
CA PHE A 317 4.62 8.80 0.42
C PHE A 317 4.00 7.74 1.36
N ILE A 318 3.33 6.73 0.80
CA ILE A 318 2.73 5.64 1.59
C ILE A 318 3.78 4.73 2.22
N GLU A 319 4.88 4.42 1.52
CA GLU A 319 5.98 3.61 2.07
C GLU A 319 6.56 4.21 3.36
N ARG A 320 6.78 5.54 3.37
CA ARG A 320 7.29 6.26 4.55
C ARG A 320 6.36 6.11 5.75
N ILE A 321 5.05 6.30 5.52
CA ILE A 321 4.05 6.24 6.59
C ILE A 321 3.88 4.80 7.09
N GLY A 322 3.88 3.83 6.19
CA GLY A 322 3.90 2.42 6.54
C GLY A 322 5.10 2.06 7.42
N ALA A 323 6.28 2.61 7.12
CA ALA A 323 7.47 2.42 7.94
C ALA A 323 7.36 3.05 9.33
N GLU A 324 6.78 4.24 9.45
CA GLU A 324 6.49 4.87 10.75
C GLU A 324 5.48 4.04 11.56
N CYS A 325 4.39 3.58 10.96
CA CYS A 325 3.36 2.78 11.62
C CYS A 325 3.91 1.44 12.13
N GLU A 326 4.77 0.80 11.35
CA GLU A 326 5.48 -0.41 11.76
C GLU A 326 6.38 -0.15 12.98
N THR A 327 7.13 0.96 12.97
CA THR A 327 8.05 1.34 14.05
C THR A 327 7.34 1.51 15.39
N TYR A 328 6.14 2.09 15.38
CA TYR A 328 5.35 2.34 16.59
C TYR A 328 4.30 1.27 16.88
N GLU A 329 4.34 0.15 16.16
CA GLU A 329 3.39 -0.97 16.29
C GLU A 329 1.92 -0.51 16.32
N ILE A 330 1.59 0.45 15.45
CA ILE A 330 0.24 1.02 15.32
C ILE A 330 -0.34 0.63 13.95
N PRO A 331 -1.56 0.06 13.91
CA PRO A 331 -2.22 -0.28 12.66
C PRO A 331 -2.33 0.92 11.70
N PHE A 332 -1.95 0.66 10.44
CA PHE A 332 -2.04 1.61 9.35
C PHE A 332 -3.30 1.35 8.51
N PHE A 333 -4.24 2.29 8.57
CA PHE A 333 -5.46 2.33 7.77
C PHE A 333 -5.26 3.24 6.57
N LEU A 334 -5.17 2.67 5.38
CA LEU A 334 -5.03 3.45 4.15
C LEU A 334 -6.38 3.61 3.47
N GLU A 335 -6.86 4.85 3.39
CA GLU A 335 -7.99 5.27 2.59
C GLU A 335 -7.53 5.76 1.22
N PHE A 336 -8.14 5.25 0.16
CA PHE A 336 -8.00 5.83 -1.17
C PHE A 336 -9.35 6.12 -1.79
N VAL A 337 -9.44 7.30 -2.40
CA VAL A 337 -10.61 7.75 -3.15
C VAL A 337 -10.23 7.86 -4.62
N GLY A 338 -10.99 7.16 -5.46
CA GLY A 338 -10.79 7.13 -6.89
C GLY A 338 -11.15 8.46 -7.55
N TYR A 339 -10.47 8.80 -8.64
CA TYR A 339 -10.85 9.90 -9.52
C TYR A 339 -10.37 9.66 -10.96
N ASP A 340 -10.94 10.40 -11.90
CA ASP A 340 -10.49 10.41 -13.29
C ASP A 340 -9.39 11.47 -13.46
N PRO A 341 -8.15 11.10 -13.81
CA PRO A 341 -7.06 12.05 -14.04
C PRO A 341 -7.36 13.06 -15.16
N LYS A 342 -8.28 12.74 -16.08
CA LYS A 342 -8.72 13.65 -17.15
C LYS A 342 -9.75 14.69 -16.66
N GLY A 343 -10.16 14.60 -15.39
CA GLY A 343 -11.26 15.39 -14.83
C GLY A 343 -12.62 14.83 -15.24
N GLY A 344 -13.67 15.32 -14.59
CA GLY A 344 -15.04 14.86 -14.80
C GLY A 344 -15.88 15.01 -13.54
N ASP A 345 -17.11 14.50 -13.60
CA ASP A 345 -17.98 14.38 -12.43
C ASP A 345 -17.86 12.97 -11.84
N GLU A 346 -17.19 12.84 -10.69
CA GLU A 346 -17.05 11.56 -9.99
C GLU A 346 -18.38 11.01 -9.42
N ARG A 347 -19.48 11.76 -9.54
CA ARG A 347 -20.83 11.29 -9.22
C ARG A 347 -21.63 10.87 -10.45
N GLY A 348 -21.11 11.14 -11.65
CA GLY A 348 -21.78 10.92 -12.91
C GLY A 348 -21.74 9.48 -13.41
N LEU A 349 -22.55 9.21 -14.44
CA LEU A 349 -22.69 7.90 -15.06
C LEU A 349 -21.37 7.37 -15.66
N GLU A 350 -20.58 8.24 -16.30
CA GLU A 350 -19.32 7.83 -16.92
C GLU A 350 -18.28 7.41 -15.88
N PHE A 351 -18.17 8.16 -14.78
CA PHE A 351 -17.27 7.77 -13.70
C PHE A 351 -17.75 6.48 -13.03
N ALA A 352 -19.07 6.28 -12.88
CA ALA A 352 -19.60 5.01 -12.40
C ALA A 352 -19.05 3.84 -13.24
N ARG A 353 -19.11 3.89 -14.57
CA ARG A 353 -18.55 2.82 -15.42
C ARG A 353 -17.05 2.55 -15.18
N GLN A 354 -16.28 3.58 -14.85
CA GLN A 354 -14.84 3.45 -14.59
C GLN A 354 -14.52 3.00 -13.16
N LYS A 355 -15.39 3.31 -12.19
CA LYS A 355 -15.15 3.12 -10.75
C LYS A 355 -14.73 1.70 -10.35
N PRO A 356 -15.33 0.61 -10.85
CA PRO A 356 -14.92 -0.74 -10.45
C PRO A 356 -13.45 -1.02 -10.72
N GLU A 357 -12.95 -0.61 -11.89
CA GLU A 357 -11.57 -0.85 -12.29
C GLU A 357 -10.58 0.00 -11.48
N ILE A 358 -10.94 1.26 -11.19
CA ILE A 358 -10.16 2.15 -10.32
C ILE A 358 -10.02 1.54 -8.93
N VAL A 359 -11.13 1.12 -8.32
CA VAL A 359 -11.13 0.53 -6.97
C VAL A 359 -10.33 -0.77 -6.95
N LYS A 360 -10.57 -1.68 -7.89
CA LYS A 360 -9.87 -2.99 -7.99
C LYS A 360 -8.36 -2.81 -8.07
N LYS A 361 -7.86 -2.02 -9.02
CA LYS A 361 -6.42 -1.80 -9.21
C LYS A 361 -5.78 -1.05 -8.04
N SER A 362 -6.52 -0.15 -7.39
CA SER A 362 -6.03 0.53 -6.18
C SER A 362 -5.86 -0.45 -5.02
N MET A 363 -6.84 -1.35 -4.82
CA MET A 363 -6.76 -2.43 -3.82
C MET A 363 -5.58 -3.36 -4.10
N GLU A 364 -5.38 -3.77 -5.35
CA GLU A 364 -4.25 -4.60 -5.77
C GLU A 364 -2.90 -3.93 -5.45
N VAL A 365 -2.74 -2.66 -5.84
CA VAL A 365 -1.50 -1.90 -5.60
C VAL A 365 -1.20 -1.80 -4.10
N PHE A 366 -2.14 -1.32 -3.29
CA PHE A 366 -1.87 -1.04 -1.88
C PHE A 366 -1.99 -2.25 -0.96
N SER A 367 -2.31 -3.42 -1.51
CA SER A 367 -2.17 -4.70 -0.81
C SER A 367 -0.73 -5.18 -0.72
N ARG A 368 0.19 -4.61 -1.52
CA ARG A 368 1.59 -5.02 -1.58
C ARG A 368 2.34 -4.77 -0.26
N PRO A 369 3.29 -5.64 0.12
CA PRO A 369 3.94 -5.62 1.43
C PRO A 369 4.80 -4.37 1.69
N GLU A 370 5.38 -3.75 0.65
CA GLU A 370 6.22 -2.55 0.79
C GLU A 370 5.49 -1.37 1.47
N TYR A 371 4.18 -1.29 1.35
CA TYR A 371 3.36 -0.23 1.94
C TYR A 371 3.01 -0.45 3.40
N ARG A 372 3.19 -1.67 3.92
CA ARG A 372 2.89 -2.05 5.31
C ARG A 372 1.50 -1.63 5.79
N VAL A 373 0.54 -1.59 4.88
CA VAL A 373 -0.88 -1.32 5.19
C VAL A 373 -1.44 -2.52 5.95
N ASP A 374 -2.17 -2.24 7.03
CA ASP A 374 -2.85 -3.25 7.84
C ASP A 374 -4.33 -3.38 7.44
N VAL A 375 -4.99 -2.26 7.11
CA VAL A 375 -6.39 -2.24 6.64
C VAL A 375 -6.58 -1.26 5.49
N LEU A 376 -7.26 -1.70 4.43
CA LEU A 376 -7.67 -0.83 3.32
C LEU A 376 -9.06 -0.26 3.61
N LYS A 377 -9.20 1.07 3.66
CA LYS A 377 -10.49 1.76 3.69
C LYS A 377 -10.86 2.15 2.25
N VAL A 378 -11.86 1.49 1.69
CA VAL A 378 -12.11 1.53 0.24
C VAL A 378 -13.54 1.98 -0.07
N GLU A 379 -13.73 2.59 -1.23
CA GLU A 379 -15.07 2.81 -1.77
C GLU A 379 -15.74 1.49 -2.13
N VAL A 380 -17.07 1.45 -2.07
CA VAL A 380 -17.80 0.40 -2.79
C VAL A 380 -17.49 0.53 -4.30
N PRO A 381 -17.26 -0.57 -5.03
CA PRO A 381 -16.77 -0.53 -6.40
C PRO A 381 -17.80 -0.02 -7.42
N ILE A 382 -19.06 0.11 -7.01
CA ILE A 382 -20.17 0.58 -7.83
C ILE A 382 -20.76 1.87 -7.26
N ASN A 383 -21.60 2.53 -8.05
CA ASN A 383 -22.58 3.48 -7.53
C ASN A 383 -23.98 2.89 -7.66
N ALA A 384 -24.62 2.61 -6.52
CA ALA A 384 -25.92 1.93 -6.46
C ALA A 384 -27.07 2.69 -7.14
N GLU A 385 -26.93 3.99 -7.39
CA GLU A 385 -27.92 4.77 -8.14
C GLU A 385 -27.94 4.42 -9.64
N PHE A 386 -26.87 3.80 -10.14
CA PHE A 386 -26.73 3.38 -11.54
C PHE A 386 -26.80 1.85 -11.73
N VAL A 387 -27.25 1.11 -10.70
CA VAL A 387 -27.48 -0.34 -10.76
C VAL A 387 -28.95 -0.61 -11.04
N GLU A 388 -29.25 -1.20 -12.18
CA GLU A 388 -30.62 -1.61 -12.52
C GLU A 388 -31.17 -2.60 -11.47
N GLY A 389 -32.35 -2.29 -10.92
CA GLY A 389 -33.00 -3.10 -9.87
C GLY A 389 -32.52 -2.79 -8.44
N SER A 390 -31.62 -1.83 -8.24
CA SER A 390 -31.29 -1.29 -6.91
C SER A 390 -32.47 -0.50 -6.32
N ALA A 391 -32.66 -0.57 -5.00
CA ALA A 391 -33.67 0.20 -4.29
C ALA A 391 -33.50 1.73 -4.40
N VAL A 392 -32.32 2.19 -4.82
CA VAL A 392 -31.98 3.61 -5.03
C VAL A 392 -31.68 3.95 -6.48
N TYR A 393 -32.09 3.09 -7.42
CA TYR A 393 -31.87 3.31 -8.86
C TYR A 393 -32.53 4.60 -9.36
N LYS A 394 -31.78 5.42 -10.12
CA LYS A 394 -32.24 6.73 -10.64
C LYS A 394 -32.55 6.75 -12.13
N GLY A 395 -32.69 5.58 -12.77
CA GLY A 395 -33.14 5.48 -14.15
C GLY A 395 -32.05 5.49 -15.23
N GLN A 396 -30.78 5.72 -14.86
CA GLN A 396 -29.65 5.59 -15.78
C GLN A 396 -28.81 4.35 -15.43
N LYS A 397 -28.54 3.50 -16.42
CA LYS A 397 -27.87 2.23 -16.20
C LYS A 397 -26.37 2.32 -16.49
N ALA A 398 -25.55 2.07 -15.48
CA ALA A 398 -24.15 1.69 -15.64
C ALA A 398 -23.96 0.18 -15.60
N TYR A 399 -24.76 -0.52 -14.79
CA TYR A 399 -24.65 -1.96 -14.57
C TYR A 399 -26.03 -2.59 -14.34
N THR A 400 -26.17 -3.85 -14.73
CA THR A 400 -27.15 -4.78 -14.17
C THR A 400 -26.79 -5.13 -12.72
N ARG A 401 -27.75 -5.69 -11.95
CA ARG A 401 -27.47 -6.22 -10.61
C ARG A 401 -26.38 -7.30 -10.65
N GLU A 402 -26.42 -8.20 -11.63
CA GLU A 402 -25.42 -9.26 -11.79
C GLU A 402 -24.00 -8.71 -12.00
N GLU A 403 -23.84 -7.71 -12.87
CA GLU A 403 -22.56 -7.02 -13.08
C GLU A 403 -22.09 -6.31 -11.81
N ALA A 404 -22.99 -5.67 -11.06
CA ALA A 404 -22.64 -5.04 -9.79
C ALA A 404 -22.10 -6.06 -8.77
N LEU A 405 -22.78 -7.21 -8.60
CA LEU A 405 -22.32 -8.29 -7.73
C LEU A 405 -20.98 -8.89 -8.20
N LYS A 406 -20.77 -8.97 -9.52
CA LYS A 406 -19.49 -9.39 -10.09
C LYS A 406 -18.36 -8.42 -9.71
N HIS A 407 -18.58 -7.10 -9.81
CA HIS A 407 -17.59 -6.11 -9.39
C HIS A 407 -17.24 -6.19 -7.90
N PHE A 408 -18.22 -6.47 -7.03
CA PHE A 408 -17.96 -6.75 -5.61
C PHE A 408 -17.03 -7.96 -5.43
N ARG A 409 -17.31 -9.08 -6.10
CA ARG A 409 -16.45 -10.28 -6.03
C ARG A 409 -15.04 -10.03 -6.55
N GLU A 410 -14.91 -9.40 -7.72
CA GLU A 410 -13.61 -9.17 -8.36
C GLU A 410 -12.72 -8.22 -7.55
N THR A 411 -13.29 -7.17 -6.97
CA THR A 411 -12.54 -6.22 -6.13
C THR A 411 -12.12 -6.82 -4.80
N ALA A 412 -12.97 -7.65 -4.19
CA ALA A 412 -12.64 -8.38 -2.96
C ALA A 412 -11.54 -9.43 -3.18
N ALA A 413 -11.55 -10.10 -4.33
CA ALA A 413 -10.59 -11.16 -4.67
C ALA A 413 -9.14 -10.66 -4.78
N VAL A 414 -8.92 -9.41 -5.22
CA VAL A 414 -7.58 -8.82 -5.33
C VAL A 414 -7.08 -8.19 -4.02
N ALA A 415 -7.94 -8.09 -3.00
CA ALA A 415 -7.56 -7.54 -1.71
C ALA A 415 -6.63 -8.52 -0.96
N GLY A 416 -5.36 -8.18 -0.82
CA GLY A 416 -4.39 -8.92 0.00
C GLY A 416 -4.42 -8.55 1.48
N LYS A 417 -5.26 -7.59 1.87
CA LYS A 417 -5.41 -7.06 3.23
C LYS A 417 -6.88 -7.09 3.66
N PRO A 418 -7.18 -7.11 4.98
CA PRO A 418 -8.50 -6.75 5.48
C PRO A 418 -8.92 -5.41 4.89
N PHE A 419 -10.17 -5.29 4.49
CA PHE A 419 -10.69 -4.04 3.94
C PHE A 419 -12.06 -3.73 4.48
N ILE A 420 -12.38 -2.44 4.55
CA ILE A 420 -13.63 -1.90 5.07
C ILE A 420 -14.19 -0.88 4.10
N TYR A 421 -15.52 -0.79 4.00
CA TYR A 421 -16.16 0.17 3.12
C TYR A 421 -16.32 1.54 3.77
N LEU A 422 -16.07 2.58 2.98
CA LEU A 422 -16.39 3.97 3.30
C LEU A 422 -17.68 4.40 2.60
N SER A 423 -18.45 5.31 3.22
CA SER A 423 -19.76 5.72 2.70
C SER A 423 -19.72 6.80 1.61
N ALA A 424 -18.54 7.39 1.32
CA ALA A 424 -18.32 8.38 0.26
C ALA A 424 -19.24 9.62 0.27
N GLY A 425 -20.03 9.86 1.32
CA GLY A 425 -20.99 10.97 1.38
C GLY A 425 -22.38 10.68 0.83
N VAL A 426 -22.64 9.44 0.43
CA VAL A 426 -23.95 8.99 -0.03
C VAL A 426 -25.01 9.06 1.09
N SER A 427 -26.29 8.86 0.76
CA SER A 427 -27.35 8.73 1.77
C SER A 427 -27.20 7.42 2.58
N ASN A 428 -27.84 7.35 3.74
CA ASN A 428 -27.90 6.11 4.52
C ASN A 428 -28.50 4.96 3.69
N ALA A 429 -29.62 5.21 3.02
CA ALA A 429 -30.30 4.25 2.16
C ALA A 429 -29.40 3.74 1.02
N GLN A 430 -28.69 4.63 0.34
CA GLN A 430 -27.76 4.24 -0.74
C GLN A 430 -26.60 3.40 -0.21
N PHE A 431 -26.07 3.73 0.98
CA PHE A 431 -24.96 2.97 1.56
C PHE A 431 -25.42 1.58 2.03
N VAL A 432 -26.57 1.50 2.70
CA VAL A 432 -27.18 0.23 3.12
C VAL A 432 -27.48 -0.67 1.92
N GLU A 433 -28.03 -0.14 0.83
CA GLU A 433 -28.25 -0.91 -0.41
C GLU A 433 -26.93 -1.42 -1.01
N SER A 434 -25.87 -0.62 -0.96
CA SER A 434 -24.54 -1.06 -1.41
C SER A 434 -23.98 -2.19 -0.54
N LEU A 435 -24.16 -2.13 0.78
CA LEU A 435 -23.74 -3.18 1.71
C LEU A 435 -24.60 -4.45 1.58
N ALA A 436 -25.88 -4.32 1.25
CA ALA A 436 -26.75 -5.44 0.93
C ALA A 436 -26.24 -6.19 -0.31
N MET A 437 -25.87 -5.47 -1.38
CA MET A 437 -25.25 -6.09 -2.55
C MET A 437 -23.87 -6.69 -2.25
N ALA A 438 -23.05 -6.06 -1.40
CA ALA A 438 -21.79 -6.67 -0.95
C ALA A 438 -22.02 -8.00 -0.21
N SER A 439 -23.08 -8.06 0.61
CA SER A 439 -23.49 -9.27 1.32
C SER A 439 -23.99 -10.35 0.37
N GLU A 440 -24.84 -9.99 -0.58
CA GLU A 440 -25.35 -10.87 -1.63
C GLU A 440 -24.22 -11.44 -2.51
N ALA A 441 -23.20 -10.62 -2.79
CA ALA A 441 -22.03 -11.03 -3.54
C ALA A 441 -21.11 -12.01 -2.78
N GLY A 442 -21.29 -12.18 -1.47
CA GLY A 442 -20.45 -13.03 -0.62
C GLY A 442 -19.08 -12.42 -0.32
N THR A 443 -18.96 -11.09 -0.39
CA THR A 443 -17.69 -10.37 -0.22
C THR A 443 -17.12 -10.54 1.18
N ASP A 444 -15.79 -10.73 1.29
CA ASP A 444 -15.07 -10.96 2.54
C ASP A 444 -14.57 -9.68 3.25
N TYR A 445 -15.30 -8.58 3.09
CA TYR A 445 -15.01 -7.31 3.77
C TYR A 445 -15.10 -7.44 5.30
N SER A 446 -14.31 -6.64 6.02
CA SER A 446 -14.16 -6.70 7.48
C SER A 446 -14.95 -5.64 8.24
N GLY A 447 -15.91 -4.98 7.58
CA GLY A 447 -16.79 -3.98 8.15
C GLY A 447 -16.76 -2.64 7.41
N VAL A 448 -16.94 -1.55 8.15
CA VAL A 448 -17.10 -0.20 7.61
C VAL A 448 -16.39 0.83 8.46
N LEU A 449 -16.05 1.95 7.81
CA LEU A 449 -15.72 3.19 8.49
C LEU A 449 -16.66 4.27 7.93
N CYS A 450 -17.84 4.39 8.54
CA CYS A 450 -18.97 5.13 8.01
C CYS A 450 -19.12 6.50 8.69
N GLY A 451 -19.05 7.58 7.89
CA GLY A 451 -19.21 8.95 8.37
C GLY A 451 -20.57 9.53 7.98
N ARG A 452 -20.56 10.43 7.01
CA ARG A 452 -21.71 11.25 6.57
C ARG A 452 -23.06 10.52 6.45
N ALA A 453 -23.08 9.23 6.10
CA ALA A 453 -24.32 8.47 6.01
C ALA A 453 -25.03 8.26 7.38
N THR A 454 -24.38 8.57 8.51
CA THR A 454 -24.99 8.50 9.85
C THR A 454 -25.39 9.87 10.40
N TRP A 455 -24.57 10.91 10.19
CA TRP A 455 -24.72 12.20 10.88
C TRP A 455 -24.89 13.43 9.99
N LYS A 456 -24.76 13.34 8.66
CA LYS A 456 -24.74 14.54 7.78
C LYS A 456 -26.03 15.36 7.86
N ASP A 457 -27.17 14.72 8.07
CA ASP A 457 -28.47 15.39 8.11
C ASP A 457 -28.67 16.16 9.44
N GLY A 458 -27.78 15.96 10.41
CA GLY A 458 -27.69 16.77 11.63
C GLY A 458 -26.99 18.13 11.43
N ILE A 459 -26.21 18.31 10.35
CA ILE A 459 -25.53 19.59 10.03
C ILE A 459 -26.53 20.76 9.97
N PRO A 460 -27.63 20.70 9.19
CA PRO A 460 -28.61 21.79 9.18
C PRO A 460 -29.32 22.00 10.52
N ILE A 461 -29.47 20.94 11.33
CA ILE A 461 -30.06 21.05 12.68
C ILE A 461 -29.14 21.85 13.59
N TYR A 462 -27.86 21.47 13.64
CA TYR A 462 -26.84 22.22 14.40
C TYR A 462 -26.72 23.67 13.93
N GLY A 463 -26.61 23.89 12.61
CA GLY A 463 -26.44 25.23 12.06
C GLY A 463 -27.57 26.18 12.46
N LYS A 464 -28.82 25.70 12.44
CA LYS A 464 -30.01 26.52 12.69
C LYS A 464 -30.43 26.57 14.15
N GLN A 465 -30.16 25.53 14.93
CA GLN A 465 -30.77 25.32 16.26
C GLN A 465 -29.74 25.03 17.38
N GLY A 466 -28.45 24.92 17.04
CA GLY A 466 -27.36 24.70 17.99
C GLY A 466 -27.21 23.25 18.46
N VAL A 467 -26.25 23.04 19.38
CA VAL A 467 -25.80 21.71 19.80
C VAL A 467 -26.89 20.86 20.48
N LYS A 468 -27.76 21.46 21.30
CA LYS A 468 -28.83 20.71 21.98
C LYS A 468 -29.78 20.02 20.99
N ALA A 469 -30.21 20.75 19.96
CA ALA A 469 -31.06 20.19 18.91
C ALA A 469 -30.33 19.13 18.07
N LEU A 470 -29.03 19.32 17.82
CA LEU A 470 -28.19 18.30 17.19
C LEU A 470 -28.15 17.02 18.03
N GLU A 471 -27.96 17.13 19.35
CA GLU A 471 -27.90 15.98 20.25
C GLU A 471 -29.23 15.20 20.27
N GLU A 472 -30.36 15.90 20.36
CA GLU A 472 -31.69 15.29 20.26
C GLU A 472 -31.94 14.60 18.92
N TRP A 473 -31.43 15.19 17.82
CA TRP A 473 -31.50 14.58 16.50
C TRP A 473 -30.61 13.34 16.41
N LEU A 474 -29.38 13.40 16.93
CA LEU A 474 -28.44 12.28 16.94
C LEU A 474 -28.97 11.11 17.75
N GLN A 475 -29.56 11.36 18.93
CA GLN A 475 -30.14 10.31 19.78
C GLN A 475 -31.27 9.53 19.10
N ARG A 476 -31.97 10.16 18.13
CA ARG A 476 -33.03 9.52 17.36
C ARG A 476 -32.51 9.05 16.01
N GLU A 477 -32.35 9.98 15.08
CA GLU A 477 -32.02 9.69 13.68
C GLU A 477 -30.58 9.23 13.50
N GLY A 478 -29.62 9.83 14.22
CA GLY A 478 -28.22 9.41 14.15
C GLY A 478 -28.01 7.96 14.62
N VAL A 479 -28.62 7.60 15.76
CA VAL A 479 -28.63 6.24 16.32
C VAL A 479 -29.38 5.28 15.39
N ARG A 480 -30.53 5.68 14.84
CA ARG A 480 -31.26 4.87 13.83
C ARG A 480 -30.37 4.58 12.62
N ASN A 481 -29.67 5.59 12.10
CA ASN A 481 -28.82 5.47 10.92
C ASN A 481 -27.60 4.57 11.16
N ILE A 482 -26.90 4.70 12.30
CA ILE A 482 -25.74 3.84 12.59
C ILE A 482 -26.17 2.39 12.86
N ASN A 483 -27.32 2.19 13.51
CA ASN A 483 -27.86 0.84 13.71
C ASN A 483 -28.31 0.18 12.40
N ALA A 484 -28.84 0.95 11.44
CA ALA A 484 -29.12 0.45 10.10
C ALA A 484 -27.84 -0.04 9.39
N VAL A 485 -26.72 0.70 9.54
CA VAL A 485 -25.41 0.27 9.02
C VAL A 485 -24.92 -0.98 9.75
N ASN A 486 -25.04 -1.05 11.08
CA ASN A 486 -24.67 -2.22 11.87
C ASN A 486 -25.48 -3.48 11.49
N ALA A 487 -26.76 -3.31 11.13
CA ALA A 487 -27.59 -4.38 10.60
C ALA A 487 -27.17 -4.80 9.19
N ALA A 488 -26.74 -3.86 8.34
CA ALA A 488 -26.30 -4.13 6.97
C ALA A 488 -24.97 -4.90 6.90
N ILE A 489 -24.10 -4.76 7.91
CA ILE A 489 -22.78 -5.43 7.94
C ILE A 489 -22.75 -6.78 8.66
N GLN A 490 -23.92 -7.39 8.91
CA GLN A 490 -23.97 -8.68 9.62
C GLN A 490 -23.21 -9.81 8.89
N SER A 491 -23.09 -9.71 7.57
CA SER A 491 -22.35 -10.66 6.71
C SER A 491 -20.83 -10.48 6.74
N ALA A 492 -20.33 -9.35 7.28
CA ALA A 492 -18.91 -9.02 7.32
C ALA A 492 -18.10 -10.11 8.04
N LYS A 493 -16.84 -10.25 7.64
CA LYS A 493 -15.92 -11.29 8.14
C LYS A 493 -14.93 -10.71 9.15
N PRO A 494 -14.49 -11.48 10.15
CA PRO A 494 -13.48 -11.00 11.08
C PRO A 494 -12.21 -10.60 10.34
N TRP A 495 -11.60 -9.46 10.68
CA TRP A 495 -10.38 -9.00 10.00
C TRP A 495 -9.24 -10.03 10.04
N TRP A 496 -9.15 -10.82 11.11
CA TRP A 496 -8.13 -11.87 11.26
C TRP A 496 -8.31 -13.04 10.28
N THR A 497 -9.52 -13.24 9.75
CA THR A 497 -9.77 -14.30 8.74
C THR A 497 -8.98 -14.02 7.47
N LYS A 498 -8.99 -12.77 7.00
CA LYS A 498 -8.23 -12.34 5.81
C LYS A 498 -6.72 -12.44 6.04
N LEU A 499 -6.28 -12.24 7.28
CA LEU A 499 -4.87 -12.38 7.67
C LEU A 499 -4.45 -13.84 7.93
N GLY A 500 -5.39 -14.80 7.96
CA GLY A 500 -5.15 -16.19 8.33
C GLY A 500 -4.81 -16.39 9.81
N ILE A 501 -5.08 -15.40 10.67
CA ILE A 501 -4.73 -15.45 12.10
C ILE A 501 -5.84 -16.17 12.87
N SER A 502 -5.47 -17.16 13.69
CA SER A 502 -6.37 -17.73 14.69
C SER A 502 -6.30 -16.90 15.97
N ILE A 503 -7.44 -16.35 16.40
CA ILE A 503 -7.56 -15.66 17.68
C ILE A 503 -8.33 -16.57 18.62
N SER A 504 -7.68 -17.05 19.70
CA SER A 504 -8.37 -17.71 20.80
C SER A 504 -9.31 -16.70 21.46
N ALA A 505 -10.57 -17.10 21.62
CA ALA A 505 -11.62 -16.30 22.27
C ALA A 505 -11.24 -15.86 23.69
#